data_AF-A0A432SCA6-F1
#
_entry.id   AF-A0A432SCA6-F1
#
_cell.length_a   1.000
_cell.length_b   1.000
_cell.length_c   1.000
_cell.angle_alpha   90.00
_cell.angle_beta   90.00
_cell.angle_gamma   90.00
#
_symmetry.space_group_name_H-M   'P 1'
#
loop_
_entity.id
_entity.type
_entity.pdbx_description
1 polymer ?
#
loop_
_entity_poly.entity_id
_entity_poly.type
_entity_poly.pdbx_seq_one_letter_code
_entity_poly.pdbx_strand_id
1 'polypeptide(L)'
;MYKLILITLIATFLSANYPKSYAALGDVIYNNISKIESLKQIDFYKPYINDINKYADKVYKAKIQGYELEKVATLKAKEGYLNRLRTLSKTNDYFLRSINNEYVESMKNNKYELFSQIINNELINTQKNKKEIIDYYYKNKKNINSVGVIDNFLEEDARLKAKKDLQIKYYELKKQLVEEKIKGIRENDKARQIKLEEDLQKDLNLKSRD
;
A
#
# COMPACT_ATOMS: atom_id res chain seq x y z
N MET A 1 22.74 -31.27 5.01
CA MET A 1 21.63 -31.44 5.97
C MET A 1 20.85 -30.15 6.23
N TYR A 2 21.48 -28.97 6.29
CA TYR A 2 20.76 -27.68 6.42
C TYR A 2 19.73 -27.40 5.30
N LYS A 3 20.01 -27.79 4.04
CA LYS A 3 19.06 -27.63 2.93
C LYS A 3 17.75 -28.42 3.10
N LEU A 4 17.79 -29.60 3.73
CA LEU A 4 16.60 -30.42 3.99
C LEU A 4 15.79 -29.88 5.19
N ILE A 5 16.45 -29.28 6.18
CA ILE A 5 15.81 -28.60 7.30
C ILE A 5 15.10 -27.31 6.82
N LEU A 6 15.71 -26.57 5.89
CA LEU A 6 15.09 -25.36 5.31
C LEU A 6 13.85 -25.70 4.46
N ILE A 7 13.89 -26.77 3.68
CA ILE A 7 12.75 -27.20 2.84
C ILE A 7 11.59 -27.70 3.70
N THR A 8 11.85 -28.40 4.80
CA THR A 8 10.81 -28.84 5.73
C THR A 8 10.19 -27.66 6.50
N LEU A 9 10.99 -26.65 6.88
CA LEU A 9 10.47 -25.42 7.49
C LEU A 9 9.57 -24.65 6.51
N ILE A 10 10.00 -24.46 5.26
CA ILE A 10 9.22 -23.78 4.22
C ILE A 10 7.93 -24.56 3.89
N ALA A 11 7.99 -25.91 3.85
CA ALA A 11 6.80 -26.74 3.64
C ALA A 11 5.74 -26.58 4.74
N THR A 12 6.13 -26.31 6.00
CA THR A 12 5.17 -25.98 7.07
C THR A 12 4.51 -24.60 6.91
N PHE A 13 5.17 -23.65 6.24
CA PHE A 13 4.56 -22.36 5.88
C PHE A 13 3.68 -22.43 4.61
N LEU A 14 3.85 -23.47 3.78
CA LEU A 14 3.04 -23.72 2.57
C LEU A 14 1.79 -24.59 2.83
N SER A 15 1.66 -25.20 4.00
CA SER A 15 0.36 -25.73 4.45
C SER A 15 -0.62 -24.56 4.59
N ALA A 16 -1.63 -24.53 3.70
CA ALA A 16 -2.68 -23.52 3.61
C ALA A 16 -2.94 -22.77 4.92
N ASN A 17 -2.77 -21.45 4.93
CA ASN A 17 -2.84 -20.62 6.14
C ASN A 17 -4.18 -20.76 6.91
N TYR A 18 -5.25 -21.20 6.23
CA TYR A 18 -6.60 -21.43 6.77
C TYR A 18 -7.28 -22.67 6.18
N PRO A 19 -8.30 -23.25 6.85
CA PRO A 19 -9.17 -24.29 6.29
C PRO A 19 -9.86 -23.84 5.00
N LYS A 20 -9.54 -24.48 3.86
CA LYS A 20 -10.00 -24.10 2.52
C LYS A 20 -11.52 -24.18 2.35
N SER A 21 -12.13 -25.24 2.87
CA SER A 21 -13.57 -25.53 2.74
C SER A 21 -14.47 -24.46 3.37
N TYR A 22 -13.88 -23.60 4.20
CA TYR A 22 -14.59 -22.60 5.00
C TYR A 22 -14.03 -21.19 4.83
N ALA A 23 -13.16 -20.97 3.84
CA ALA A 23 -12.42 -19.73 3.63
C ALA A 23 -13.34 -18.49 3.53
N ALA A 24 -14.51 -18.63 2.89
CA ALA A 24 -15.46 -17.52 2.70
C ALA A 24 -15.89 -16.82 4.00
N LEU A 25 -15.97 -17.57 5.12
CA LEU A 25 -16.27 -17.01 6.45
C LEU A 25 -15.03 -16.97 7.33
N GLY A 26 -14.16 -17.98 7.22
CA GLY A 26 -13.00 -18.15 8.09
C GLY A 26 -11.93 -17.09 7.86
N ASP A 27 -11.57 -16.81 6.61
CA ASP A 27 -10.37 -16.01 6.29
C ASP A 27 -10.46 -14.60 6.88
N VAL A 28 -11.62 -13.96 6.80
CA VAL A 28 -11.84 -12.62 7.36
C VAL A 28 -11.57 -12.62 8.86
N ILE A 29 -12.11 -13.60 9.58
CA ILE A 29 -11.98 -13.74 11.03
C ILE A 29 -10.53 -14.06 11.41
N TYR A 30 -9.87 -14.95 10.66
CA TYR A 30 -8.51 -15.36 10.96
C TYR A 30 -7.47 -14.30 10.62
N ASN A 31 -7.68 -13.52 9.56
CA ASN A 31 -6.78 -12.43 9.19
C ASN A 31 -6.85 -11.25 10.16
N ASN A 32 -8.01 -11.03 10.79
CA ASN A 32 -8.21 -9.90 11.69
C ASN A 32 -7.79 -10.20 13.13
N ILE A 33 -7.59 -11.46 13.52
CA ILE A 33 -7.53 -11.81 14.94
C ILE A 33 -6.39 -11.10 15.69
N SER A 34 -5.18 -11.09 15.14
CA SER A 34 -4.03 -10.42 15.75
C SER A 34 -4.24 -8.91 15.90
N LYS A 35 -4.95 -8.30 14.94
CA LYS A 35 -5.27 -6.87 14.93
C LYS A 35 -6.37 -6.52 15.95
N ILE A 36 -7.35 -7.41 16.12
CA ILE A 36 -8.37 -7.29 17.19
C ILE A 36 -7.71 -7.48 18.56
N GLU A 37 -6.76 -8.40 18.70
CA GLU A 37 -6.01 -8.55 19.95
C GLU A 37 -5.16 -7.33 20.30
N SER A 38 -4.59 -6.64 19.30
CA SER A 38 -3.81 -5.42 19.54
C SER A 38 -4.68 -4.23 19.94
N LEU A 39 -6.02 -4.30 19.81
CA LEU A 39 -6.93 -3.31 20.41
C LEU A 39 -6.74 -3.21 21.93
N LYS A 40 -6.27 -4.28 22.60
CA LYS A 40 -5.98 -4.24 24.04
C LYS A 40 -4.93 -3.18 24.44
N GLN A 41 -4.12 -2.73 23.47
CA GLN A 41 -3.10 -1.69 23.68
C GLN A 41 -3.66 -0.26 23.53
N ILE A 42 -4.91 -0.13 23.09
CA ILE A 42 -5.60 1.15 22.92
C ILE A 42 -6.43 1.41 24.18
N ASP A 43 -6.22 2.56 24.81
CA ASP A 43 -6.83 2.89 26.10
C ASP A 43 -8.36 2.80 26.10
N PHE A 44 -8.99 3.21 25.00
CA PHE A 44 -10.44 3.11 24.80
C PHE A 44 -10.95 1.66 24.93
N TYR A 45 -10.15 0.67 24.54
CA TYR A 45 -10.56 -0.74 24.51
C TYR A 45 -10.21 -1.53 25.78
N LYS A 46 -9.55 -0.91 26.77
CA LYS A 46 -9.25 -1.54 28.07
C LYS A 46 -10.48 -2.20 28.74
N PRO A 47 -11.68 -1.57 28.76
CA PRO A 47 -12.88 -2.19 29.32
C PRO A 47 -13.32 -3.49 28.60
N TYR A 48 -12.90 -3.69 27.35
CA TYR A 48 -13.31 -4.80 26.49
C TYR A 48 -12.26 -5.93 26.40
N ILE A 49 -11.18 -5.88 27.19
CA ILE A 49 -10.10 -6.88 27.16
C ILE A 49 -10.65 -8.31 27.30
N ASN A 50 -11.62 -8.53 28.19
CA ASN A 50 -12.21 -9.85 28.40
C ASN A 50 -12.96 -10.36 27.17
N ASP A 51 -13.71 -9.48 26.49
CA ASP A 51 -14.43 -9.83 25.27
C ASP A 51 -13.48 -10.10 24.11
N ILE A 52 -12.40 -9.31 23.99
CA ILE A 52 -11.34 -9.51 23.00
C ILE A 52 -10.67 -10.87 23.22
N ASN A 53 -10.25 -11.19 24.45
CA ASN A 53 -9.62 -12.47 24.78
C ASN A 53 -10.55 -13.65 24.51
N LYS A 54 -11.83 -13.53 24.89
CA LYS A 54 -12.85 -14.57 24.65
C LYS A 54 -13.09 -14.79 23.15
N TYR A 55 -13.14 -13.71 22.37
CA TYR A 55 -13.23 -13.81 20.92
C TYR A 55 -12.00 -14.50 20.34
N ALA A 56 -10.79 -14.09 20.74
CA ALA A 56 -9.54 -14.66 20.28
C ALA A 56 -9.43 -16.17 20.52
N ASP A 57 -9.66 -16.61 21.75
CA ASP A 57 -9.67 -18.03 22.10
C ASP A 57 -10.65 -18.82 21.22
N LYS A 58 -11.86 -18.29 21.00
CA LYS A 58 -12.85 -18.96 20.15
C LYS A 58 -12.44 -19.04 18.69
N VAL A 59 -11.77 -18.01 18.16
CA VAL A 59 -11.25 -17.98 16.79
C VAL A 59 -10.12 -18.99 16.62
N TYR A 60 -9.15 -19.03 17.54
CA TYR A 60 -8.07 -20.02 17.49
C TYR A 60 -8.59 -21.46 17.54
N LYS A 61 -9.53 -21.74 18.46
CA LYS A 61 -10.19 -23.05 18.54
C LYS A 61 -10.96 -23.38 17.27
N ALA A 62 -11.65 -22.40 16.67
CA ALA A 62 -12.36 -22.61 15.41
C ALA A 62 -11.39 -22.92 14.26
N LYS A 63 -10.25 -22.22 14.18
CA LYS A 63 -9.22 -22.48 13.17
C LYS A 63 -8.72 -23.93 13.22
N ILE A 64 -8.39 -24.42 14.42
CA ILE A 64 -7.94 -25.82 14.64
C ILE A 64 -9.04 -26.80 14.21
N GLN A 65 -10.26 -26.60 14.73
CA GLN A 65 -11.42 -27.44 14.41
C GLN A 65 -11.71 -27.49 12.90
N GLY A 66 -11.52 -26.37 12.19
CA GLY A 66 -11.74 -26.30 10.74
C GLY A 66 -10.85 -27.26 9.96
N TYR A 67 -9.56 -27.39 10.32
CA TYR A 67 -8.65 -28.33 9.66
C TYR A 67 -9.00 -29.79 9.95
N GLU A 68 -9.47 -30.09 11.17
CA GLU A 68 -9.91 -31.44 11.54
C GLU A 68 -11.12 -31.86 10.71
N LEU A 69 -12.08 -30.94 10.52
CA LEU A 69 -13.31 -31.19 9.78
C LEU A 69 -13.13 -31.34 8.27
N GLU A 70 -12.01 -30.86 7.70
CA GLU A 70 -11.68 -31.08 6.29
C GLU A 70 -11.32 -32.54 5.99
N LYS A 71 -10.73 -33.25 6.98
CA LYS A 71 -10.20 -34.60 6.79
C LYS A 71 -11.31 -35.65 6.88
N VAL A 72 -12.12 -35.58 7.94
CA VAL A 72 -13.19 -36.55 8.20
C VAL A 72 -14.30 -35.83 8.98
N ALA A 73 -15.41 -35.50 8.32
CA ALA A 73 -16.54 -34.88 9.01
C ALA A 73 -17.90 -35.28 8.44
N THR A 74 -18.84 -35.53 9.35
CA THR A 74 -20.26 -35.69 9.02
C THR A 74 -20.88 -34.35 8.64
N LEU A 75 -21.97 -34.38 7.86
CA LEU A 75 -22.68 -33.16 7.45
C LEU A 75 -23.09 -32.29 8.65
N LYS A 76 -23.65 -32.91 9.70
CA LYS A 76 -24.06 -32.24 10.94
C LYS A 76 -22.91 -31.50 11.63
N ALA A 77 -21.71 -32.09 11.66
CA ALA A 77 -20.52 -31.44 12.22
C ALA A 77 -20.10 -30.21 11.41
N LYS A 78 -20.16 -30.31 10.07
CA LYS A 78 -19.87 -29.18 9.17
C LYS A 78 -20.87 -28.04 9.34
N GLU A 79 -22.16 -28.33 9.47
CA GLU A 79 -23.21 -27.34 9.71
C GLU A 79 -23.03 -26.61 11.05
N GLY A 80 -22.78 -27.37 12.12
CA GLY A 80 -22.50 -26.79 13.44
C GLY A 80 -21.29 -25.86 13.41
N TYR A 81 -20.23 -26.25 12.71
CA TYR A 81 -19.05 -25.43 12.53
C TYR A 81 -19.31 -24.16 11.70
N LEU A 82 -20.08 -24.25 10.61
CA LEU A 82 -20.51 -23.08 9.84
C LEU A 82 -21.30 -22.08 10.70
N ASN A 83 -22.20 -22.56 11.56
CA ASN A 83 -22.93 -21.70 12.48
C ASN A 83 -22.01 -21.00 13.48
N ARG A 84 -20.97 -21.71 13.96
CA ARG A 84 -19.93 -21.11 14.81
C ARG A 84 -19.16 -20.02 14.07
N LEU A 85 -18.76 -20.25 12.83
CA LEU A 85 -18.08 -19.24 12.00
C LEU A 85 -18.96 -18.02 11.76
N ARG A 86 -20.27 -18.19 11.52
CA ARG A 86 -21.21 -17.06 11.40
C ARG A 86 -21.27 -16.22 12.67
N THR A 87 -21.32 -16.85 13.85
CA THR A 87 -21.30 -16.12 15.13
C THR A 87 -19.99 -15.37 15.34
N LEU A 88 -18.86 -15.98 14.97
CA LEU A 88 -17.55 -15.33 15.05
C LEU A 88 -17.43 -14.17 14.07
N SER A 89 -17.95 -14.30 12.84
CA SER A 89 -18.01 -13.22 11.85
C SER A 89 -18.84 -12.03 12.37
N LYS A 90 -20.01 -12.28 12.99
CA LYS A 90 -20.79 -11.19 13.61
C LYS A 90 -20.02 -10.44 14.69
N THR A 91 -19.23 -11.17 15.49
CA THR A 91 -18.40 -10.58 16.55
C THR A 91 -17.20 -9.81 15.97
N ASN A 92 -16.57 -10.34 14.93
CA ASN A 92 -15.55 -9.63 14.14
C ASN A 92 -16.10 -8.29 13.63
N ASP A 93 -17.26 -8.33 12.99
CA ASP A 93 -17.88 -7.14 12.38
C ASP A 93 -18.27 -6.11 13.44
N TYR A 94 -18.60 -6.54 14.66
CA TYR A 94 -18.81 -5.64 15.78
C TYR A 94 -17.53 -4.85 16.12
N PHE A 95 -16.38 -5.51 16.24
CA PHE A 95 -15.10 -4.83 16.48
C PHE A 95 -14.72 -3.90 15.32
N LEU A 96 -14.92 -4.34 14.08
CA LEU A 96 -14.69 -3.51 12.89
C LEU A 96 -15.59 -2.26 12.88
N ARG A 97 -16.87 -2.39 13.22
CA ARG A 97 -17.77 -1.23 13.33
C ARG A 97 -17.35 -0.31 14.47
N SER A 98 -17.01 -0.87 15.62
CA SER A 98 -16.54 -0.09 16.77
C SER A 98 -15.32 0.75 16.41
N ILE A 99 -14.28 0.15 15.80
CA ILE A 99 -13.07 0.91 15.46
C ILE A 99 -13.31 1.96 14.37
N ASN A 100 -14.17 1.69 13.40
CA ASN A 100 -14.55 2.70 12.39
C ASN A 100 -15.32 3.86 13.02
N ASN A 101 -16.19 3.60 13.99
CA ASN A 101 -16.89 4.66 14.71
C ASN A 101 -15.91 5.49 15.54
N GLU A 102 -15.01 4.85 16.27
CA GLU A 102 -14.00 5.55 17.07
C GLU A 102 -12.98 6.30 16.20
N TYR A 103 -12.68 5.83 14.99
CA TYR A 103 -11.88 6.58 14.02
C TYR A 103 -12.55 7.95 13.73
N VAL A 104 -13.82 7.93 13.37
CA VAL A 104 -14.59 9.16 13.07
C VAL A 104 -14.73 10.05 14.31
N GLU A 105 -15.08 9.46 15.46
CA GLU A 105 -15.27 10.21 16.71
C GLU A 105 -13.95 10.77 17.27
N SER A 106 -12.84 10.08 17.07
CA SER A 106 -11.52 10.59 17.47
C SER A 106 -11.16 11.88 16.72
N MET A 107 -11.47 11.93 15.41
CA MET A 107 -11.24 13.14 14.61
C MET A 107 -12.17 14.28 15.02
N LYS A 108 -13.47 14.01 15.19
CA LYS A 108 -14.46 15.03 15.59
C LYS A 108 -14.15 15.66 16.95
N ASN A 109 -13.74 14.83 17.91
CA ASN A 109 -13.53 15.25 19.30
C ASN A 109 -12.05 15.56 19.61
N ASN A 110 -11.19 15.64 18.59
CA ASN A 110 -9.76 15.91 18.75
C ASN A 110 -9.03 14.97 19.72
N LYS A 111 -9.44 13.69 19.74
CA LYS A 111 -8.74 12.64 20.49
C LYS A 111 -7.54 12.16 19.67
N TYR A 112 -6.50 12.99 19.61
CA TYR A 112 -5.34 12.81 18.72
C TYR A 112 -4.62 11.47 18.93
N GLU A 113 -4.41 11.06 20.17
CA GLU A 113 -3.76 9.79 20.49
C GLU A 113 -4.59 8.59 20.02
N LEU A 114 -5.90 8.60 20.29
CA LEU A 114 -6.83 7.57 19.85
C LEU A 114 -6.85 7.48 18.32
N PHE A 115 -6.88 8.62 17.63
CA PHE A 115 -6.78 8.67 16.17
C PHE A 115 -5.49 7.97 15.68
N SER A 116 -4.33 8.35 16.21
CA SER A 116 -3.03 7.76 15.84
C SER A 116 -2.98 6.26 16.13
N GLN A 117 -3.53 5.80 17.26
CA GLN A 117 -3.59 4.39 17.61
C GLN A 117 -4.49 3.60 16.67
N ILE A 118 -5.66 4.15 16.30
CA ILE A 118 -6.62 3.49 15.41
C ILE A 118 -6.07 3.34 13.99
N ILE A 119 -5.51 4.40 13.40
CA ILE A 119 -4.98 4.31 12.02
C ILE A 119 -3.83 3.31 11.92
N ASN A 120 -3.04 3.15 12.98
CA ASN A 120 -1.91 2.22 13.05
C ASN A 120 -2.30 0.78 13.45
N ASN A 121 -3.57 0.52 13.79
CA ASN A 121 -4.05 -0.81 14.18
C ASN A 121 -4.40 -1.73 12.99
N GLU A 122 -4.45 -1.19 11.77
CA GLU A 122 -4.69 -1.91 10.51
C GLU A 122 -6.07 -2.61 10.37
N LEU A 123 -7.03 -2.36 11.26
CA LEU A 123 -8.43 -2.80 11.10
C LEU A 123 -9.26 -1.83 10.24
N ILE A 124 -8.78 -0.59 10.06
CA ILE A 124 -9.38 0.37 9.13
C ILE A 124 -8.63 0.35 7.79
N ASN A 125 -9.35 0.62 6.70
CA ASN A 125 -8.73 0.75 5.38
C ASN A 125 -8.12 2.16 5.24
N THR A 126 -6.87 2.30 5.67
CA THR A 126 -6.14 3.58 5.66
C THR A 126 -5.92 4.12 4.25
N GLN A 127 -5.74 3.25 3.25
CA GLN A 127 -5.58 3.67 1.85
C GLN A 127 -6.84 4.33 1.31
N LYS A 128 -8.02 3.74 1.60
CA LYS A 128 -9.31 4.35 1.23
C LYS A 128 -9.50 5.72 1.88
N ASN A 129 -8.97 5.91 3.09
CA ASN A 129 -9.09 7.14 3.87
C ASN A 129 -7.83 8.03 3.81
N LYS A 130 -6.88 7.77 2.88
CA LYS A 130 -5.55 8.43 2.85
C LYS A 130 -5.66 9.95 2.90
N LYS A 131 -6.53 10.51 2.06
CA LYS A 131 -6.74 11.97 1.99
C LYS A 131 -7.23 12.54 3.33
N GLU A 132 -8.24 11.93 3.93
CA GLU A 132 -8.80 12.38 5.21
C GLU A 132 -7.76 12.32 6.34
N ILE A 133 -7.00 11.22 6.42
CA ILE A 133 -5.94 11.02 7.41
C ILE A 133 -4.87 12.13 7.28
N ILE A 134 -4.42 12.39 6.05
CA ILE A 134 -3.40 13.41 5.77
C ILE A 134 -3.92 14.84 6.04
N ASP A 135 -5.15 15.15 5.61
CA ASP A 135 -5.77 16.45 5.84
C ASP A 135 -5.94 16.72 7.34
N TYR A 136 -6.41 15.72 8.10
CA TYR A 136 -6.55 15.81 9.55
C TYR A 136 -5.20 15.97 10.26
N TYR A 137 -4.17 15.24 9.81
CA TYR A 137 -2.80 15.39 10.30
C TYR A 137 -2.27 16.81 10.07
N TYR A 138 -2.35 17.35 8.85
CA TYR A 138 -1.83 18.69 8.57
C TYR A 138 -2.55 19.78 9.37
N LYS A 139 -3.87 19.65 9.56
CA LYS A 139 -4.65 20.58 10.40
C LYS A 139 -4.20 20.57 11.86
N ASN A 140 -3.73 19.43 12.37
CA ASN A 140 -3.39 19.22 13.77
C ASN A 140 -1.92 18.82 13.99
N LYS A 141 -1.01 19.21 13.08
CA LYS A 141 0.39 18.72 13.01
C LYS A 141 1.17 18.88 14.31
N LYS A 142 0.82 19.87 15.14
CA LYS A 142 1.48 20.12 16.44
C LYS A 142 1.12 19.05 17.50
N ASN A 143 0.00 18.36 17.34
CA ASN A 143 -0.56 17.45 18.33
C ASN A 143 -0.50 15.98 17.90
N ILE A 144 -0.16 15.70 16.63
CA ILE A 144 -0.16 14.35 16.05
C ILE A 144 1.26 14.01 15.61
N ASN A 145 1.79 12.89 16.09
CA ASN A 145 3.03 12.32 15.58
C ASN A 145 2.76 11.61 14.24
N SER A 146 3.64 11.83 13.24
CA SER A 146 3.52 11.19 11.93
C SER A 146 3.90 9.71 11.91
N VAL A 147 4.54 9.16 12.95
CA VAL A 147 5.01 7.76 12.97
C VAL A 147 3.93 6.74 12.52
N GLY A 148 4.35 5.80 11.67
CA GLY A 148 3.51 4.72 11.17
C GLY A 148 2.83 5.08 9.85
N VAL A 149 1.50 4.99 9.80
CA VAL A 149 0.72 5.16 8.57
C VAL A 149 0.90 6.54 7.94
N ILE A 150 0.94 7.61 8.74
CA ILE A 150 1.10 8.97 8.22
C ILE A 150 2.49 9.12 7.57
N ASP A 151 3.54 8.65 8.23
CA ASP A 151 4.92 8.71 7.72
C ASP A 151 5.04 7.99 6.37
N ASN A 152 4.47 6.79 6.29
CA ASN A 152 4.42 6.02 5.03
C ASN A 152 3.74 6.81 3.90
N PHE A 153 2.65 7.52 4.20
CA PHE A 153 1.96 8.35 3.21
C PHE A 153 2.78 9.57 2.79
N LEU A 154 3.44 10.23 3.74
CA LEU A 154 4.30 11.39 3.46
C LEU A 154 5.51 10.99 2.61
N GLU A 155 6.13 9.85 2.91
CA GLU A 155 7.23 9.30 2.10
C GLU A 155 6.77 8.93 0.69
N GLU A 156 5.61 8.28 0.56
CA GLU A 156 5.07 7.91 -0.75
C GLU A 156 4.84 9.15 -1.63
N ASP A 157 4.23 10.19 -1.06
CA ASP A 157 3.98 11.44 -1.78
C ASP A 157 5.29 12.16 -2.15
N ALA A 158 6.30 12.14 -1.26
CA ALA A 158 7.63 12.69 -1.55
C ALA A 158 8.34 11.93 -2.69
N ARG A 159 8.27 10.59 -2.69
CA ARG A 159 8.85 9.74 -3.75
C ARG A 159 8.15 9.98 -5.09
N LEU A 160 6.83 10.10 -5.10
CA LEU A 160 6.06 10.40 -6.30
C LEU A 160 6.41 11.78 -6.87
N LYS A 161 6.59 12.79 -6.02
CA LYS A 161 7.03 14.12 -6.43
C LYS A 161 8.42 14.09 -7.05
N ALA A 162 9.39 13.45 -6.37
CA ALA A 162 10.76 13.33 -6.89
C ALA A 162 10.81 12.63 -8.26
N LYS A 163 10.01 11.57 -8.46
CA LYS A 163 9.93 10.86 -9.74
C LYS A 163 9.39 11.76 -10.87
N LYS A 164 8.36 12.56 -10.58
CA LYS A 164 7.80 13.53 -11.55
C LYS A 164 8.82 14.61 -11.91
N ASP A 165 9.50 15.17 -10.91
CA ASP A 165 10.51 16.20 -11.12
C ASP A 165 11.68 15.69 -11.97
N LEU A 166 12.12 14.44 -11.74
CA LEU A 166 13.14 13.79 -12.58
C LEU A 166 12.67 13.60 -14.02
N GLN A 167 11.41 13.21 -14.22
CA GLN A 167 10.85 13.03 -15.55
C GLN A 167 10.77 14.36 -16.32
N ILE A 168 10.32 15.44 -15.66
CA ILE A 168 10.28 16.79 -16.25
C ILE A 168 11.68 17.22 -16.70
N LYS A 169 12.68 17.12 -15.80
CA LYS A 169 14.08 17.45 -16.11
C LYS A 169 14.62 16.66 -17.28
N TYR A 170 14.32 15.36 -17.36
CA TYR A 170 14.73 14.53 -18.49
C TYR A 170 14.13 14.99 -19.81
N TYR A 171 12.85 15.35 -19.84
CA TYR A 171 12.20 15.88 -21.04
C TYR A 171 12.78 17.23 -21.46
N GLU A 172 13.04 18.13 -20.50
CA GLU A 172 13.67 19.43 -20.76
C GLU A 172 15.08 19.25 -21.34
N LEU A 173 15.90 18.39 -20.74
CA LEU A 173 17.24 18.09 -21.26
C LEU A 173 17.19 17.52 -22.68
N LYS A 174 16.28 16.57 -22.94
CA LYS A 174 16.11 15.99 -24.28
C LYS A 174 15.70 17.06 -25.30
N LYS A 175 14.82 17.99 -24.93
CA LYS A 175 14.41 19.11 -25.78
C LYS A 175 15.59 20.03 -26.10
N GLN A 176 16.38 20.40 -25.09
CA GLN A 176 17.58 21.22 -25.26
C GLN A 176 18.59 20.57 -26.22
N LEU A 177 18.88 19.28 -26.04
CA LEU A 177 19.80 18.54 -26.92
C LEU A 177 19.31 18.52 -28.39
N VAL A 178 18.00 18.41 -28.61
CA VAL A 178 17.42 18.48 -29.95
C VAL A 178 17.54 19.88 -30.54
N GLU A 179 17.26 20.92 -29.76
CA GLU A 179 17.40 22.31 -30.18
C GLU A 179 18.85 22.66 -30.55
N GLU A 180 19.82 22.24 -29.73
CA GLU A 180 21.25 22.39 -30.01
C GLU A 180 21.68 21.66 -31.28
N LYS A 181 21.20 20.42 -31.47
CA LYS A 181 21.48 19.65 -32.70
C LYS A 181 20.92 20.35 -33.93
N ILE A 182 19.68 20.84 -33.87
CA ILE A 182 19.06 21.59 -34.97
C ILE A 182 19.85 22.87 -35.26
N LYS A 183 20.28 23.59 -34.22
CA LYS A 183 21.10 24.79 -34.36
C LYS A 183 22.42 24.49 -35.09
N GLY A 184 23.14 23.45 -34.66
CA GLY A 184 24.38 23.01 -35.31
C GLY A 184 24.18 22.58 -36.77
N ILE A 185 23.07 21.90 -37.10
CA ILE A 185 22.73 21.57 -38.49
C ILE A 185 22.53 22.85 -39.31
N ARG A 186 21.74 23.81 -38.81
CA ARG A 186 21.48 25.09 -39.50
C ARG A 186 22.76 25.90 -39.72
N GLU A 187 23.66 25.92 -38.75
CA GLU A 187 24.96 26.60 -38.88
C GLU A 187 25.84 25.93 -39.94
N ASN A 188 25.89 24.60 -39.96
CA ASN A 188 26.62 23.85 -40.97
C ASN A 188 26.03 24.03 -42.37
N ASP A 189 24.70 24.05 -42.50
CA ASP A 189 24.02 24.26 -43.79
C ASP A 189 24.32 25.65 -44.35
N LYS A 190 24.30 26.69 -43.49
CA LYS A 190 24.72 28.05 -43.87
C LYS A 190 26.17 28.10 -44.33
N ALA A 191 27.09 27.46 -43.60
CA ALA A 191 28.50 27.42 -43.97
C ALA A 191 28.71 26.73 -45.34
N ARG A 192 27.96 25.66 -45.62
CA ARG A 192 27.98 24.99 -46.94
C ARG A 192 27.42 25.86 -48.04
N GLN A 193 26.34 26.61 -47.80
CA GLN A 193 25.78 27.55 -48.78
C GLN A 193 26.79 28.64 -49.14
N ILE A 194 27.41 29.28 -48.14
CA ILE A 194 28.44 30.31 -48.36
C ILE A 194 29.59 29.74 -49.19
N LYS A 195 30.10 28.55 -48.83
CA LYS A 195 31.18 27.90 -49.58
C LYS A 195 30.79 27.59 -51.02
N LEU A 196 29.56 27.11 -51.24
CA LEU A 196 29.05 26.82 -52.58
C LEU A 196 28.94 28.09 -53.44
N GLU A 197 28.48 29.21 -52.85
CA GLU A 197 28.43 30.52 -53.51
C GLU A 197 29.84 31.01 -53.89
N GLU A 198 30.81 30.90 -52.97
CA GLU A 198 32.22 31.23 -53.24
C GLU A 198 32.81 30.40 -54.39
N ASP A 199 32.54 29.09 -54.39
CA ASP A 199 33.01 28.16 -55.42
C ASP A 199 32.36 28.49 -56.78
N LEU A 200 31.05 28.74 -56.82
CA LEU A 200 30.32 29.15 -58.04
C LEU A 200 30.84 30.48 -58.61
N GLN A 201 31.16 31.44 -57.74
CA GLN A 201 31.64 32.76 -58.16
C GLN A 201 33.06 32.70 -58.72
N LYS A 202 33.92 31.80 -58.20
CA LYS A 202 35.22 31.49 -58.81
C LYS A 202 35.06 30.89 -60.20
N ASP A 203 34.18 29.91 -60.36
CA ASP A 203 33.94 29.26 -61.65
C ASP A 203 33.38 30.22 -62.71
N LEU A 204 32.47 31.13 -62.33
CA LEU A 204 31.96 32.17 -63.23
C LEU A 204 33.05 33.15 -63.67
N ASN A 205 33.95 33.55 -62.78
CA ASN A 205 35.06 34.44 -63.09
C ASN A 205 36.13 33.78 -63.97
N LEU A 206 36.28 32.46 -63.90
CA LEU A 206 37.16 31.70 -64.79
C LEU A 206 36.55 31.58 -66.20
N LYS A 207 35.24 31.30 -66.31
CA LYS A 207 34.52 31.19 -67.59
C LYS A 207 34.32 32.51 -68.35
N SER A 208 34.43 33.65 -67.70
CA SER A 208 34.28 34.98 -68.32
C SER A 208 35.60 35.62 -68.76
N ARG A 209 36.72 34.89 -68.60
CA ARG A 209 38.08 35.27 -69.02
C ARG A 209 38.58 34.51 -70.25
N ASP A 210 37.81 33.54 -70.72
CA ASP A 210 37.95 32.89 -72.04
C ASP A 210 36.95 33.52 -73.03
#